data_AF-A0A2T0V714-F1
#
_entry.id   AF-A0A2T0V714-F1
#
_cell.length_a   1.000
_cell.length_b   1.000
_cell.length_c   1.000
_cell.angle_alpha   90.00
_cell.angle_beta   90.00
_cell.angle_gamma   90.00
#
_symmetry.space_group_name_H-M   'P 1'
#
loop_
_entity.id
_entity.type
_entity.pdbx_description
1 polymer ?
#
loop_
_entity_poly.entity_id
_entity_poly.type
_entity_poly.pdbx_seq_one_letter_code
_entity_poly.pdbx_strand_id
1 'polypeptide(L)'
;MLRAGRTGRRTLTAVLLVAGVMVASGCALIGGGDDVAENTLEPGEVALTHAAARAELDSIPGVEVSYVALGTLNGLPWGKDLTTGLNLEDAYPDELITPLADYMLALVWSVPEKKPGAMSIGFLRLGEGVDLVPTAESFGWTTGYTSPGLDLAVQDVEDRYGEWPGERPQLPPELANYVPTMLPTTPPSTLTSTPPAPSPTP
;
A
#
# COMPACT_ATOMS: atom_id res chain seq x y z
N MET A 1 47.62 42.66 4.10
CA MET A 1 47.33 44.08 4.39
C MET A 1 45.96 44.42 3.84
N LEU A 2 45.05 44.91 4.70
CA LEU A 2 43.85 45.76 4.47
C LEU A 2 42.93 45.41 3.27
N ARG A 3 41.61 45.24 3.41
CA ARG A 3 40.68 46.11 4.16
C ARG A 3 39.34 45.41 4.39
N ALA A 4 38.83 45.57 5.61
CA ALA A 4 37.47 45.27 6.03
C ALA A 4 36.46 46.28 5.48
N GLY A 5 35.20 45.86 5.32
CA GLY A 5 34.06 46.72 5.07
C GLY A 5 32.79 46.15 5.69
N ARG A 6 32.52 46.53 6.96
CA ARG A 6 31.23 46.35 7.64
C ARG A 6 30.33 47.54 7.31
N THR A 7 29.10 47.25 6.88
CA THR A 7 27.92 48.12 7.01
C THR A 7 26.71 47.19 6.78
N GLY A 8 25.83 46.86 7.72
CA GLY A 8 25.32 47.63 8.85
C GLY A 8 24.05 48.36 8.43
N ARG A 9 22.87 47.72 8.54
CA ARG A 9 21.60 48.43 8.74
C ARG A 9 20.50 47.50 9.27
N ARG A 10 20.04 47.88 10.47
CA ARG A 10 18.87 47.36 11.20
C ARG A 10 17.61 47.98 10.60
N THR A 11 16.55 47.19 10.43
CA THR A 11 15.16 47.66 10.26
C THR A 11 14.26 46.43 10.50
N LEU A 12 13.72 46.30 11.71
CA LEU A 12 12.40 46.77 12.15
C LEU A 12 11.31 45.71 11.95
N THR A 13 10.90 45.18 13.09
CA THR A 13 9.73 44.35 13.37
C THR A 13 8.47 44.93 12.75
N ALA A 14 7.68 44.10 12.09
CA ALA A 14 6.25 44.33 11.88
C ALA A 14 5.52 43.00 12.02
N VAL A 15 5.03 42.72 13.23
CA VAL A 15 4.02 41.70 13.48
C VAL A 15 2.71 42.28 12.96
N LEU A 16 2.23 41.77 11.84
CA LEU A 16 0.94 42.15 11.27
C LEU A 16 -0.01 40.96 11.44
N LEU A 17 -0.80 41.05 12.51
CA LEU A 17 -1.92 40.18 12.82
C LEU A 17 -3.05 40.57 11.85
N VAL A 18 -3.17 39.83 10.74
CA VAL A 18 -4.30 39.97 9.81
C VAL A 18 -5.25 38.81 10.03
N ALA A 19 -6.22 39.04 10.90
CA ALA A 19 -7.50 38.37 10.80
C ALA A 19 -8.26 39.03 9.64
N GLY A 20 -8.68 38.24 8.64
CA GLY A 20 -9.60 38.77 7.65
C GLY A 20 -9.66 38.07 6.31
N VAL A 21 -10.82 37.44 6.12
CA VAL A 21 -11.58 37.34 4.87
C VAL A 21 -11.18 36.21 3.92
N MET A 22 -12.01 35.16 3.93
CA MET A 22 -12.24 34.29 2.78
C MET A 22 -12.61 35.13 1.57
N VAL A 23 -11.73 35.15 0.57
CA VAL A 23 -12.12 35.43 -0.81
C VAL A 23 -11.67 34.23 -1.64
N ALA A 24 -12.65 33.43 -2.02
CA ALA A 24 -12.53 32.46 -3.09
C ALA A 24 -12.26 33.24 -4.38
N SER A 25 -10.99 33.30 -4.81
CA SER A 25 -10.60 33.70 -6.17
C SER A 25 -9.14 33.41 -6.43
N GLY A 26 -8.90 32.63 -7.47
CA GLY A 26 -7.62 32.50 -8.16
C GLY A 26 -7.28 31.03 -8.41
N CYS A 27 -6.79 30.62 -9.57
CA CYS A 27 -6.49 31.32 -10.81
C CYS A 27 -6.34 30.23 -11.87
N ALA A 28 -6.91 30.44 -13.05
CA ALA A 28 -6.59 29.68 -14.24
C ALA A 28 -5.09 29.85 -14.55
N LEU A 29 -4.33 28.77 -14.39
CA LEU A 29 -2.97 28.63 -14.89
C LEU A 29 -3.02 27.64 -16.06
N ILE A 30 -2.84 28.18 -17.26
CA ILE A 30 -2.61 27.44 -18.50
C ILE A 30 -1.21 26.84 -18.41
N GLY A 31 -1.11 25.51 -18.42
CA GLY A 31 0.16 24.80 -18.60
C GLY A 31 0.10 23.30 -18.31
N GLY A 32 0.05 22.49 -19.37
CA GLY A 32 0.36 21.05 -19.34
C GLY A 32 -0.86 20.15 -19.29
N GLY A 33 -1.21 19.53 -20.42
CA GLY A 33 -2.18 18.46 -20.48
C GLY A 33 -1.63 17.19 -19.83
N ASP A 34 -2.14 16.87 -18.65
CA ASP A 34 -2.27 15.52 -18.14
C ASP A 34 -3.75 15.40 -17.78
N ASP A 35 -4.47 14.50 -18.46
CA ASP A 35 -5.86 14.16 -18.15
C ASP A 35 -5.95 13.57 -16.74
N VAL A 36 -6.05 14.44 -15.74
CA VAL A 36 -6.47 14.07 -14.38
C VAL A 36 -7.99 14.08 -14.43
N ALA A 37 -8.59 12.89 -14.39
CA ALA A 37 -10.03 12.75 -14.21
C ALA A 37 -10.45 13.53 -12.96
N GLU A 38 -11.21 14.61 -13.18
CA GLU A 38 -11.76 15.46 -12.12
C GLU A 38 -12.87 14.67 -11.42
N ASN A 39 -12.49 13.80 -10.49
CA ASN A 39 -13.45 13.18 -9.58
C ASN A 39 -14.05 14.28 -8.70
N THR A 40 -15.32 14.60 -8.95
CA THR A 40 -16.12 15.48 -8.10
C THR A 40 -16.35 14.76 -6.78
N LEU A 41 -15.43 14.93 -5.84
CA LEU A 41 -15.59 14.46 -4.46
C LEU A 41 -16.70 15.28 -3.80
N GLU A 42 -17.64 14.61 -3.13
CA GLU A 42 -18.66 15.27 -2.32
C GLU A 42 -17.97 16.11 -1.21
N PRO A 43 -18.55 17.26 -0.79
CA PRO A 43 -17.95 18.10 0.23
C PRO A 43 -17.79 17.35 1.57
N GLY A 44 -16.55 16.98 1.90
CA GLY A 44 -16.20 16.24 3.12
C GLY A 44 -15.62 14.85 2.89
N GLU A 45 -15.61 14.37 1.65
CA GLU A 45 -14.98 13.11 1.29
C GLU A 45 -13.47 13.31 1.09
N VAL A 46 -12.67 12.64 1.93
CA VAL A 46 -11.21 12.61 1.76
C VAL A 46 -10.91 11.59 0.67
N ALA A 47 -10.31 12.05 -0.43
CA ALA A 47 -9.88 11.18 -1.52
C ALA A 47 -9.01 10.04 -0.98
N LEU A 48 -9.29 8.80 -1.41
CA LEU A 48 -8.46 7.65 -1.05
C LEU A 48 -7.04 7.88 -1.61
N THR A 49 -6.02 7.62 -0.80
CA THR A 49 -4.62 7.72 -1.22
C THR A 49 -3.98 6.33 -1.25
N HIS A 50 -2.88 6.14 -1.97
CA HIS A 50 -2.16 4.85 -1.93
C HIS A 50 -1.68 4.53 -0.50
N ALA A 51 -1.29 5.56 0.26
CA ALA A 51 -0.91 5.39 1.66
C ALA A 51 -2.10 4.95 2.54
N ALA A 52 -3.30 5.48 2.29
CA ALA A 52 -4.52 5.06 2.99
C ALA A 52 -4.94 3.64 2.58
N ALA A 53 -4.89 3.30 1.28
CA ALA A 53 -5.16 1.95 0.80
C ALA A 53 -4.19 0.94 1.42
N ARG A 54 -2.90 1.26 1.50
CA ARG A 54 -1.90 0.46 2.22
C ARG A 54 -2.26 0.27 3.70
N ALA A 55 -2.59 1.35 4.40
CA ALA A 55 -2.96 1.28 5.82
C ALA A 55 -4.21 0.41 6.05
N GLU A 56 -5.15 0.42 5.11
CA GLU A 56 -6.34 -0.43 5.13
C GLU A 56 -5.98 -1.91 4.89
N LEU A 57 -5.07 -2.22 3.96
CA LEU A 57 -4.53 -3.58 3.78
C LEU A 57 -3.77 -4.08 5.02
N ASP A 58 -2.96 -3.22 5.65
CA ASP A 58 -2.25 -3.53 6.90
C ASP A 58 -3.21 -3.80 8.08
N SER A 59 -4.46 -3.36 7.99
CA SER A 59 -5.46 -3.56 9.04
C SER A 59 -6.18 -4.91 8.94
N ILE A 60 -6.01 -5.64 7.84
CA ILE A 60 -6.62 -6.95 7.64
C ILE A 60 -5.94 -7.97 8.57
N PRO A 61 -6.71 -8.70 9.41
CA PRO A 61 -6.14 -9.76 10.24
C PRO A 61 -5.33 -10.76 9.40
N GLY A 62 -4.14 -11.13 9.87
CA GLY A 62 -3.23 -12.07 9.20
C GLY A 62 -2.34 -11.48 8.11
N VAL A 63 -2.48 -10.19 7.79
CA VAL A 63 -1.50 -9.45 6.98
C VAL A 63 -0.42 -8.90 7.91
N GLU A 64 0.83 -9.32 7.70
CA GLU A 64 1.98 -8.84 8.48
C GLU A 64 2.51 -7.50 7.93
N VAL A 65 2.56 -7.38 6.60
CA VAL A 65 3.07 -6.20 5.89
C VAL A 65 2.35 -6.08 4.56
N SER A 66 1.86 -4.90 4.22
CA SER A 66 1.43 -4.56 2.87
C SER A 66 2.40 -3.59 2.18
N TYR A 67 2.39 -3.67 0.85
CA TYR A 67 3.14 -2.83 -0.06
C TYR A 67 2.18 -2.34 -1.15
N VAL A 68 2.14 -1.03 -1.36
CA VAL A 68 1.43 -0.40 -2.49
C VAL A 68 2.40 0.64 -3.05
N ALA A 69 2.82 0.48 -4.28
CA ALA A 69 3.72 1.43 -4.93
C ALA A 69 3.34 1.68 -6.37
N LEU A 70 3.27 2.96 -6.71
CA LEU A 70 3.34 3.43 -8.08
C LEU A 70 4.81 3.66 -8.44
N GLY A 71 5.33 2.88 -9.37
CA GLY A 71 6.73 2.97 -9.75
C GLY A 71 6.97 2.53 -11.18
N THR A 72 8.16 2.85 -11.66
CA THR A 72 8.67 2.29 -12.91
C THR A 72 9.33 0.97 -12.58
N LEU A 73 8.68 -0.17 -12.88
CA LEU A 73 9.44 -1.41 -12.96
C LEU A 73 10.52 -1.20 -14.03
N ASN A 74 11.77 -1.51 -13.68
CA ASN A 74 12.94 -1.44 -14.57
C ASN A 74 13.46 -0.04 -14.95
N GLY A 75 13.07 1.03 -14.24
CA GLY A 75 13.66 2.37 -14.43
C GLY A 75 13.35 3.03 -15.77
N LEU A 76 12.36 2.52 -16.52
CA LEU A 76 11.86 3.12 -17.75
C LEU A 76 10.86 4.21 -17.40
N PRO A 77 11.05 5.48 -17.82
CA PRO A 77 10.23 6.62 -17.37
C PRO A 77 8.73 6.56 -17.73
N TRP A 78 8.32 5.55 -18.50
CA TRP A 78 6.96 5.35 -19.00
C TRP A 78 6.19 4.23 -18.26
N GLY A 79 6.86 3.42 -17.45
CA GLY A 79 6.22 2.36 -16.64
C GLY A 79 5.45 2.99 -15.49
N LYS A 80 4.14 3.17 -15.63
CA LYS A 80 3.26 3.57 -14.53
C LYS A 80 2.68 2.30 -13.94
N ASP A 81 3.54 1.49 -13.34
CA ASP A 81 3.18 0.16 -12.89
C ASP A 81 2.79 0.27 -11.42
N LEU A 82 1.54 -0.08 -11.14
CA LEU A 82 1.06 -0.19 -9.77
C LEU A 82 1.37 -1.62 -9.29
N THR A 83 2.33 -1.72 -8.38
CA THR A 83 2.70 -2.98 -7.74
C THR A 83 2.15 -3.00 -6.33
N THR A 84 1.36 -4.02 -6.03
CA THR A 84 0.80 -4.25 -4.71
C THR A 84 1.23 -5.63 -4.21
N GLY A 85 1.55 -5.76 -2.94
CA GLY A 85 1.84 -7.07 -2.38
C GLY A 85 1.62 -7.16 -0.88
N LEU A 86 1.41 -8.38 -0.41
CA LEU A 86 1.13 -8.67 0.99
C LEU A 86 2.09 -9.76 1.50
N ASN A 87 2.64 -9.56 2.69
CA ASN A 87 3.20 -10.63 3.50
C ASN A 87 2.10 -11.14 4.43
N LEU A 88 1.81 -12.43 4.35
CA LEU A 88 0.79 -13.12 5.12
C LEU A 88 1.45 -13.96 6.20
N GLU A 89 0.74 -14.14 7.32
CA GLU A 89 1.16 -15.10 8.33
C GLU A 89 1.19 -16.54 7.78
N ASP A 90 1.98 -17.40 8.40
CA ASP A 90 2.13 -18.81 7.99
C ASP A 90 0.81 -19.58 7.98
N ALA A 91 -0.06 -19.33 8.97
CA ALA A 91 -1.34 -20.00 9.11
C ALA A 91 -2.48 -19.31 8.31
N TYR A 92 -2.16 -18.41 7.38
CA TYR A 92 -3.19 -17.72 6.59
C TYR A 92 -3.97 -18.74 5.74
N PRO A 93 -5.31 -18.79 5.78
CA PRO A 93 -6.07 -19.83 5.11
C PRO A 93 -6.06 -19.66 3.59
N ASP A 94 -5.92 -20.76 2.85
CA ASP A 94 -5.88 -20.74 1.38
C ASP A 94 -7.25 -20.33 0.79
N GLU A 95 -8.35 -20.65 1.46
CA GLU A 95 -9.69 -20.22 1.08
C GLU A 95 -9.90 -18.70 1.14
N LEU A 96 -9.05 -17.97 1.88
CA LEU A 96 -9.10 -16.52 1.99
C LEU A 96 -8.22 -15.80 0.96
N ILE A 97 -7.38 -16.51 0.20
CA ILE A 97 -6.47 -15.90 -0.78
C ILE A 97 -7.22 -15.20 -1.91
N THR A 98 -8.21 -15.86 -2.49
CA THR A 98 -9.03 -15.27 -3.56
C THR A 98 -9.83 -14.05 -3.10
N PRO A 99 -10.62 -14.07 -2.00
CA PRO A 99 -11.31 -12.86 -1.54
C PRO A 99 -10.36 -11.74 -1.10
N LEU A 100 -9.18 -12.08 -0.55
CA LEU A 100 -8.15 -11.09 -0.23
C LEU A 100 -7.60 -10.40 -1.48
N ALA A 101 -7.30 -11.17 -2.53
CA ALA A 101 -6.82 -10.64 -3.80
C ALA A 101 -7.87 -9.76 -4.49
N ASP A 102 -9.14 -10.18 -4.48
CA ASP A 102 -10.27 -9.40 -5.04
C ASP A 102 -10.42 -8.06 -4.32
N TYR A 103 -10.47 -8.09 -2.98
CA TYR A 103 -10.57 -6.89 -2.16
C TYR A 103 -9.39 -5.94 -2.36
N MET A 104 -8.16 -6.48 -2.34
CA MET A 104 -6.95 -5.69 -2.56
C MET A 104 -6.96 -5.01 -3.92
N LEU A 105 -7.32 -5.74 -4.98
CA LEU A 105 -7.38 -5.20 -6.33
C LEU A 105 -8.44 -4.11 -6.48
N ALA A 106 -9.65 -4.35 -5.98
CA ALA A 106 -10.71 -3.34 -5.97
C ALA A 106 -10.28 -2.09 -5.18
N LEU A 107 -9.63 -2.27 -4.02
CA LEU A 107 -9.18 -1.17 -3.18
C LEU A 107 -8.14 -0.31 -3.88
N VAL A 108 -7.10 -0.91 -4.47
CA VAL A 108 -6.07 -0.13 -5.16
C VAL A 108 -6.58 0.46 -6.49
N TRP A 109 -7.55 -0.18 -7.16
CA TRP A 109 -8.21 0.36 -8.36
C TRP A 109 -9.11 1.58 -8.05
N SER A 110 -9.61 1.68 -6.82
CA SER A 110 -10.41 2.81 -6.35
C SER A 110 -9.61 4.06 -5.97
N VAL A 111 -8.27 4.02 -6.02
CA VAL A 111 -7.41 5.16 -5.67
C VAL A 111 -7.37 6.19 -6.81
N PRO A 112 -7.92 7.41 -6.65
CA PRO A 112 -8.01 8.43 -7.71
C PRO A 112 -6.70 9.19 -7.99
N GLU A 113 -5.56 8.83 -7.39
CA GLU A 113 -4.33 9.61 -7.53
C GLU A 113 -3.76 9.57 -8.97
N LYS A 114 -3.65 8.38 -9.57
CA LYS A 114 -3.07 8.20 -10.90
C LYS A 114 -3.47 6.86 -11.51
N LYS A 115 -4.09 6.88 -12.70
CA LYS A 115 -4.44 5.66 -13.43
C LYS A 115 -3.18 4.84 -13.74
N PRO A 116 -3.12 3.56 -13.35
CA PRO A 116 -2.00 2.69 -13.69
C PRO A 116 -2.01 2.32 -15.17
N GLY A 117 -0.82 2.20 -15.76
CA GLY A 117 -0.63 1.69 -17.13
C GLY A 117 -0.43 0.17 -17.18
N ALA A 118 0.03 -0.42 -16.08
CA ALA A 118 0.05 -1.85 -15.81
C ALA A 118 -0.13 -2.06 -14.30
N MET A 119 -0.55 -3.26 -13.91
CA MET A 119 -0.71 -3.62 -12.51
C MET A 119 -0.02 -4.95 -12.23
N SER A 120 0.57 -5.09 -11.05
CA SER A 120 1.06 -6.37 -10.58
C SER A 120 0.73 -6.61 -9.13
N ILE A 121 0.39 -7.86 -8.81
CA ILE A 121 0.11 -8.27 -7.44
C ILE A 121 0.92 -9.51 -7.03
N GLY A 122 1.22 -9.66 -5.75
CA GLY A 122 1.89 -10.85 -5.25
C GLY A 122 1.74 -11.01 -3.74
N PHE A 123 1.60 -12.25 -3.28
CA PHE A 123 1.58 -12.57 -1.85
C PHE A 123 2.79 -13.41 -1.46
N LEU A 124 3.32 -13.14 -0.28
CA LEU A 124 4.37 -13.93 0.34
C LEU A 124 3.84 -14.57 1.61
N ARG A 125 4.17 -15.84 1.84
CA ARG A 125 3.93 -16.58 3.09
C ARG A 125 5.24 -17.29 3.45
N LEU A 126 5.77 -17.04 4.64
CA LEU A 126 7.11 -17.49 5.06
C LEU A 126 8.25 -17.11 4.07
N GLY A 127 8.08 -16.00 3.35
CA GLY A 127 9.03 -15.56 2.31
C GLY A 127 8.94 -16.35 0.99
N GLU A 128 8.02 -17.32 0.90
CA GLU A 128 7.70 -18.02 -0.33
C GLU A 128 6.50 -17.37 -1.02
N GLY A 129 6.50 -17.37 -2.35
CA GLY A 129 5.41 -16.82 -3.14
C GLY A 129 4.17 -17.71 -3.11
N VAL A 130 3.01 -17.14 -2.81
CA VAL A 130 1.71 -17.84 -2.90
C VAL A 130 1.29 -17.93 -4.36
N ASP A 131 0.80 -19.09 -4.78
CA ASP A 131 0.31 -19.26 -6.15
C ASP A 131 -1.03 -18.54 -6.35
N LEU A 132 -1.02 -17.49 -7.18
CA LEU A 132 -2.21 -16.69 -7.50
C LEU A 132 -2.89 -17.10 -8.81
N VAL A 133 -2.36 -18.10 -9.52
CA VAL A 133 -2.99 -18.59 -10.77
C VAL A 133 -4.43 -19.07 -10.53
N PRO A 134 -4.75 -19.85 -9.47
CA PRO A 134 -6.14 -20.26 -9.21
C PRO A 134 -7.08 -19.07 -8.97
N THR A 135 -6.58 -18.00 -8.36
CA THR A 135 -7.32 -16.74 -8.16
C THR A 135 -7.60 -16.06 -9.50
N ALA A 136 -6.59 -15.93 -10.38
CA ALA A 136 -6.78 -15.38 -11.73
C ALA A 136 -7.82 -16.19 -12.53
N GLU A 137 -7.75 -17.51 -12.49
CA GLU A 137 -8.74 -18.40 -13.12
C GLU A 137 -10.15 -18.17 -12.57
N SER A 138 -10.29 -17.99 -11.26
CA SER A 138 -11.58 -17.69 -10.62
C SER A 138 -12.19 -16.36 -11.07
N PHE A 139 -11.35 -15.41 -11.53
CA PHE A 139 -11.77 -14.15 -12.12
C PHE A 139 -12.05 -14.24 -13.63
N GLY A 140 -11.81 -15.41 -14.25
CA GLY A 140 -11.92 -15.61 -15.69
C GLY A 140 -10.68 -15.20 -16.49
N TRP A 141 -9.59 -14.85 -15.81
CA TRP A 141 -8.34 -14.40 -16.40
C TRP A 141 -7.44 -15.61 -16.72
N THR A 142 -7.60 -16.17 -17.92
CA THR A 142 -7.08 -17.51 -18.25
C THR A 142 -5.80 -17.52 -19.09
N THR A 143 -5.29 -16.37 -19.52
CA THR A 143 -4.14 -16.31 -20.44
C THR A 143 -3.03 -15.40 -19.94
N GLY A 144 -1.81 -15.93 -19.82
CA GLY A 144 -0.59 -15.14 -19.65
C GLY A 144 -0.14 -14.89 -18.21
N TYR A 145 -0.84 -15.42 -17.22
CA TYR A 145 -0.53 -15.23 -15.81
C TYR A 145 0.47 -16.27 -15.28
N THR A 146 1.52 -15.82 -14.60
CA THR A 146 2.61 -16.69 -14.10
C THR A 146 2.92 -16.45 -12.63
N SER A 147 2.84 -17.52 -11.83
CA SER A 147 3.21 -17.57 -10.40
C SER A 147 4.64 -17.08 -10.10
N PRO A 148 4.92 -16.50 -8.91
CA PRO A 148 4.02 -16.33 -7.75
C PRO A 148 3.28 -15.00 -7.68
N GLY A 149 3.42 -14.15 -8.71
CA GLY A 149 2.67 -12.91 -8.83
C GLY A 149 1.65 -12.98 -9.97
N LEU A 150 0.88 -11.93 -10.15
CA LEU A 150 0.07 -11.72 -11.36
C LEU A 150 0.45 -10.38 -11.95
N ASP A 151 0.96 -10.38 -13.18
CA ASP A 151 1.08 -9.18 -14.01
C ASP A 151 -0.22 -9.00 -14.79
N LEU A 152 -1.05 -8.05 -14.33
CA LEU A 152 -2.43 -7.84 -14.75
C LEU A 152 -2.51 -6.89 -15.95
N ALA A 153 -3.26 -7.32 -16.96
CA ALA A 153 -3.71 -6.43 -18.02
C ALA A 153 -4.71 -5.41 -17.44
N VAL A 154 -4.51 -4.12 -17.71
CA VAL A 154 -5.42 -3.07 -17.24
C VAL A 154 -6.86 -3.31 -17.71
N GLN A 155 -7.03 -3.84 -18.92
CA GLN A 155 -8.36 -4.18 -19.45
C GLN A 155 -9.07 -5.23 -18.60
N ASP A 156 -8.37 -6.27 -18.13
CA ASP A 156 -8.96 -7.33 -17.31
C ASP A 156 -9.44 -6.78 -15.96
N VAL A 157 -8.71 -5.80 -15.40
CA VAL A 157 -9.08 -5.09 -14.17
C VAL A 157 -10.27 -4.15 -14.41
N GLU A 158 -10.27 -3.40 -15.51
CA GLU A 158 -11.36 -2.50 -15.90
C GLU A 158 -12.66 -3.26 -16.21
N ASP A 159 -12.58 -4.41 -16.88
CA ASP A 159 -13.72 -5.29 -17.16
C ASP A 159 -14.36 -5.84 -15.87
N ARG A 160 -13.55 -6.05 -14.82
CA ARG A 160 -14.01 -6.58 -13.53
C ARG A 160 -14.55 -5.52 -12.58
N TYR A 161 -13.84 -4.40 -12.44
CA TYR A 161 -14.10 -3.38 -11.41
C TYR A 161 -14.68 -2.07 -11.98
N GLY A 162 -14.86 -1.98 -13.29
CA GLY A 162 -15.36 -0.80 -13.98
C GLY A 162 -14.28 0.24 -14.30
N GLU A 163 -14.73 1.40 -14.79
CA GLU A 163 -13.86 2.52 -15.15
C GLU A 163 -13.01 2.97 -13.95
N TRP A 164 -11.83 3.52 -14.23
CA TRP A 164 -10.95 4.08 -13.20
C TRP A 164 -11.34 5.53 -12.86
N PRO A 165 -11.30 5.94 -11.57
CA PRO A 165 -11.14 5.06 -10.40
C PRO A 165 -12.40 4.23 -10.16
N GLY A 166 -12.21 2.99 -9.72
CA GLY A 166 -13.31 2.13 -9.35
C GLY A 166 -14.00 2.56 -8.06
N GLU A 167 -15.12 1.91 -7.74
CA GLU A 167 -15.78 2.07 -6.44
C GLU A 167 -14.90 1.49 -5.32
N ARG A 168 -14.85 2.18 -4.17
CA ARG A 168 -14.15 1.67 -3.00
C ARG A 168 -14.86 0.43 -2.46
N PRO A 169 -14.17 -0.71 -2.32
CA PRO A 169 -14.79 -1.93 -1.80
C PRO A 169 -15.08 -1.81 -0.30
N GLN A 170 -16.04 -2.59 0.18
CA GLN A 170 -16.21 -2.86 1.61
C GLN A 170 -15.37 -4.08 1.98
N LEU A 171 -14.76 -4.07 3.16
CA LEU A 171 -13.98 -5.21 3.65
C LEU A 171 -14.89 -6.45 3.79
N PRO A 172 -14.60 -7.56 3.08
CA PRO A 172 -15.38 -8.78 3.19
C PRO A 172 -15.41 -9.33 4.63
N PRO A 173 -16.58 -9.75 5.15
CA PRO A 173 -16.70 -10.27 6.51
C PRO A 173 -15.77 -11.44 6.80
N GLU A 174 -15.50 -12.31 5.84
CA GLU A 174 -14.59 -13.45 5.97
C GLU A 174 -13.15 -13.02 6.26
N LEU A 175 -12.70 -11.88 5.69
CA LEU A 175 -11.39 -11.30 5.99
C LEU A 175 -11.42 -10.58 7.34
N ALA A 176 -12.49 -9.82 7.62
CA ALA A 176 -12.64 -9.07 8.87
C ALA A 176 -12.74 -9.98 10.11
N ASN A 177 -13.33 -11.17 9.95
CA ASN A 177 -13.54 -12.14 11.03
C ASN A 177 -12.44 -13.20 11.12
N TYR A 178 -11.40 -13.12 10.28
CA TYR A 178 -10.26 -14.01 10.42
C TYR A 178 -9.61 -13.80 11.79
N VAL A 179 -9.45 -14.89 12.54
CA VAL A 179 -8.77 -14.88 13.84
C VAL A 179 -7.39 -15.47 13.63
N PRO A 180 -6.33 -14.65 13.69
CA PRO A 180 -4.95 -15.10 13.58
C PRO A 180 -4.69 -16.25 14.53
N THR A 181 -4.08 -17.33 14.02
CA THR A 181 -3.67 -18.41 14.91
C THR A 181 -2.45 -17.90 15.65
N MET A 182 -2.63 -17.48 16.91
CA MET A 182 -1.50 -17.19 17.78
C MET A 182 -0.70 -18.48 17.92
N LEU A 183 0.44 -18.56 17.23
CA LEU A 183 1.41 -19.62 17.47
C LEU A 183 1.68 -19.62 18.98
N PRO A 184 1.56 -20.78 19.66
CA PRO A 184 1.84 -20.84 21.09
C PRO A 184 3.26 -20.34 21.26
N THR A 185 3.41 -19.17 21.91
CA THR A 185 4.71 -18.65 22.30
C THR A 185 5.36 -19.77 23.09
N THR A 186 6.31 -20.47 22.47
CA THR A 186 7.00 -21.57 23.14
C THR A 186 7.59 -20.94 24.39
N PRO A 187 7.18 -21.36 25.61
CA PRO A 187 7.69 -20.73 26.81
C PRO A 187 9.21 -20.81 26.74
N PRO A 188 9.94 -19.75 27.14
CA PRO A 188 11.39 -19.77 27.08
C PRO A 188 11.85 -21.03 27.78
N SER A 189 12.52 -21.92 27.04
CA SER A 189 13.07 -23.15 27.60
C SER A 189 13.89 -22.76 28.81
N THR A 190 13.35 -23.05 30.00
CA THR A 190 14.10 -22.90 31.25
C THR A 190 15.31 -23.80 31.06
N LEU A 191 16.46 -23.18 30.79
CA LEU A 191 17.74 -23.86 30.80
C LEU A 191 17.89 -24.37 32.22
N THR A 192 17.55 -25.64 32.44
CA THR A 192 17.87 -26.35 33.67
C THR A 192 19.38 -26.40 33.73
N SER A 193 19.96 -25.38 34.36
CA SER A 193 21.36 -25.32 34.74
C SER A 193 21.61 -26.54 35.62
N THR A 194 22.11 -27.60 35.00
CA THR A 194 22.55 -28.79 35.72
C THR A 194 23.83 -28.38 36.45
N PRO A 195 23.85 -28.39 37.79
CA PRO A 195 25.05 -28.02 38.52
C PRO A 195 26.20 -28.97 38.15
N PRO A 196 27.43 -28.47 38.03
CA PRO A 196 28.58 -29.31 37.71
C PRO A 196 28.78 -30.39 38.78
N ALA A 197 29.07 -31.61 38.35
CA ALA A 197 29.33 -32.74 39.24
C ALA A 197 30.53 -32.44 40.19
N PRO A 198 30.45 -32.81 41.48
CA PRO A 198 31.56 -32.62 42.40
C PRO A 198 32.79 -33.43 41.92
N SER A 199 33.95 -32.76 41.89
CA SER A 199 35.21 -33.40 41.54
C SER A 199 35.59 -34.47 42.57
N PRO A 200 36.12 -35.63 42.15
CA PRO A 200 36.60 -36.65 43.08
C PRO A 200 37.83 -36.15 43.84
N THR A 201 37.77 -36.21 45.17
CA THR A 201 38.89 -35.87 46.07
C THR A 201 39.92 -37.01 46.08
N PRO A 202 41.24 -36.72 46.02
CA PRO A 202 42.32 -37.71 46.12
C PRO A 202 42.51 -38.27 47.54
#